data_AF-A0A4Q3R5B6-F1
#
_entry.id   AF-A0A4Q3R5B6-F1
#
_cell.length_a   1.000
_cell.length_b   1.000
_cell.length_c   1.000
_cell.angle_alpha   90.00
_cell.angle_beta   90.00
_cell.angle_gamma   90.00
#
_symmetry.space_group_name_H-M   'P 1'
#
loop_
_entity.id
_entity.type
_entity.pdbx_description
1 polymer ?
#
loop_
_entity_poly.entity_id
_entity_poly.type
_entity_poly.pdbx_seq_one_letter_code
_entity_poly.pdbx_strand_id
1 'polypeptide(L)'
;MKKLTTLLLAFTLVIVATAQQNFEVVTKNPTPGATITIEYMPRNTVLQGVKDFDAVAYLLEGALPLAKEIKLKQEGGIFRGTVKTNDTTRAVFFSFSKEEKRDNNNDEGYYTMLYDKKGAPVLGANQSIAQGLSNYGGIWGLKVNAQTAASFNEAEFANPAAKQKFYREYFTFLGQSKEEANKELLKSELAAFLQRKDLTETEMSSTRGFYERYLKDKDKSDAVLVSSKERFPNGRWKRDEAQQNFFKAATPEEKVKSYTEFVTNFGPFTKADDALLDNMLANIASAYTSKGNYEEAKKYIYQIKGNASKAGALNNLAWKLAGEGIANKPLDVKLGLE
;
A
#
# COMPACT_ATOMS: atom_id res chain seq x y z
N MET A 1 59.87 54.07 -29.08
CA MET A 1 60.05 52.61 -29.31
C MET A 1 59.48 51.90 -28.07
N LYS A 2 58.16 51.73 -27.99
CA LYS A 2 57.40 50.49 -28.23
C LYS A 2 58.04 49.19 -27.67
N LYS A 3 57.48 48.77 -26.52
CA LYS A 3 57.07 47.41 -26.11
C LYS A 3 58.21 46.39 -25.89
N LEU A 4 58.20 45.54 -24.86
CA LEU A 4 57.19 44.51 -24.64
C LEU A 4 57.31 43.94 -23.22
N THR A 5 56.22 44.02 -22.46
CA THR A 5 55.98 43.36 -21.17
C THR A 5 55.67 41.88 -21.42
N THR A 6 56.42 40.96 -20.81
CA THR A 6 56.11 39.52 -20.87
C THR A 6 55.08 39.17 -19.80
N LEU A 7 53.81 39.10 -20.19
CA LEU A 7 52.70 38.60 -19.39
C LEU A 7 52.61 37.08 -19.58
N LEU A 8 52.92 36.31 -18.54
CA LEU A 8 52.76 34.85 -18.52
C LEU A 8 51.26 34.54 -18.32
N LEU A 9 50.57 34.20 -19.41
CA LEU A 9 49.16 33.84 -19.39
C LEU A 9 49.01 32.37 -18.98
N ALA A 10 48.54 32.13 -17.75
CA ALA A 10 48.12 30.81 -17.30
C ALA A 10 46.80 30.42 -18.01
N PHE A 11 46.87 29.47 -18.93
CA PHE A 11 45.69 28.85 -19.54
C PHE A 11 45.33 27.59 -18.74
N THR A 12 44.61 27.75 -17.65
CA THR A 12 43.93 26.62 -16.99
C THR A 12 42.68 26.28 -17.78
N LEU A 13 42.77 25.24 -18.62
CA LEU A 13 41.61 24.53 -19.15
C LEU A 13 40.82 23.96 -17.96
N VAL A 14 39.76 24.66 -17.54
CA VAL A 14 38.73 24.05 -16.70
C VAL A 14 37.94 23.10 -17.60
N ILE A 15 38.35 21.85 -17.62
CA ILE A 15 37.48 20.76 -18.09
C ILE A 15 36.35 20.70 -17.06
N VAL A 16 35.22 21.32 -17.39
CA VAL A 16 33.97 21.05 -16.69
C VAL A 16 33.63 19.60 -17.04
N ALA A 17 34.08 18.66 -16.22
CA ALA A 17 33.57 17.31 -16.25
C ALA A 17 32.08 17.42 -15.96
N THR A 18 31.25 17.38 -17.01
CA THR A 18 29.82 17.13 -16.85
C THR A 18 29.73 15.83 -16.06
N ALA A 19 29.27 15.90 -14.81
CA ALA A 19 28.95 14.72 -14.04
C ALA A 19 27.92 13.95 -14.87
N GLN A 20 28.36 12.90 -15.56
CA GLN A 20 27.48 12.04 -16.33
C GLN A 20 26.50 11.45 -15.32
N GLN A 21 25.20 11.68 -15.54
CA GLN A 21 24.18 11.12 -14.66
C GLN A 21 24.28 9.60 -14.70
N ASN A 22 24.27 8.96 -13.53
CA ASN A 22 24.34 7.51 -13.41
C ASN A 22 23.13 6.80 -14.03
N PHE A 23 22.05 7.54 -14.30
CA PHE A 23 20.82 7.02 -14.86
C PHE A 23 20.17 8.05 -15.78
N GLU A 24 19.65 7.61 -16.91
CA GLU A 24 18.87 8.42 -17.85
C GLU A 24 17.69 7.63 -18.42
N VAL A 25 16.56 8.31 -18.59
CA VAL A 25 15.42 7.81 -19.35
C VAL A 25 15.50 8.39 -20.75
N VAL A 26 16.03 7.58 -21.69
CA VAL A 26 16.28 7.99 -23.08
C VAL A 26 14.97 8.29 -23.81
N THR A 27 13.91 7.54 -23.51
CA THR A 27 12.58 7.82 -24.07
C THR A 27 12.00 9.08 -23.44
N LYS A 28 12.09 10.21 -24.16
CA LYS A 28 11.53 11.48 -23.70
C LYS A 28 10.00 11.41 -23.60
N ASN A 29 9.46 11.95 -22.51
CA ASN A 29 8.02 12.07 -22.22
C ASN A 29 7.24 10.78 -22.55
N PRO A 30 7.56 9.64 -21.94
CA PRO A 30 6.92 8.38 -22.28
C PRO A 30 5.41 8.46 -21.98
N THR A 31 4.60 8.01 -22.94
CA THR A 31 3.13 7.95 -22.77
C THR A 31 2.72 6.61 -22.16
N PRO A 32 1.59 6.51 -21.46
CA PRO A 32 1.09 5.21 -20.99
C PRO A 32 0.98 4.22 -22.15
N GLY A 33 1.42 2.98 -21.93
CA GLY A 33 1.51 1.96 -22.98
C GLY A 33 2.79 2.05 -23.83
N ALA A 34 3.67 3.03 -23.65
CA ALA A 34 4.93 3.14 -24.39
C ALA A 34 6.00 2.14 -23.90
N THR A 35 6.97 1.85 -24.77
CA THR A 35 8.23 1.21 -24.38
C THR A 35 9.21 2.28 -23.93
N ILE A 36 9.66 2.21 -22.69
CA ILE A 36 10.66 3.11 -22.12
C ILE A 36 12.04 2.49 -22.31
N THR A 37 12.97 3.28 -22.85
CA THR A 37 14.39 2.96 -22.90
C THR A 37 15.12 3.71 -21.80
N ILE A 38 15.96 3.00 -21.06
CA ILE A 38 16.79 3.55 -20.00
C ILE A 38 18.26 3.27 -20.28
N GLU A 39 19.10 4.12 -19.74
CA GLU A 39 20.54 3.92 -19.62
C GLU A 39 20.95 4.05 -18.17
N TYR A 40 21.87 3.19 -17.75
CA TYR A 40 22.42 3.16 -16.41
C TYR A 40 23.94 2.97 -16.47
N MET A 41 24.66 3.82 -15.75
CA MET A 41 26.10 3.75 -15.57
C MET A 41 26.37 3.66 -14.06
N PRO A 42 26.80 2.50 -13.53
CA PRO A 42 27.00 2.31 -12.09
C PRO A 42 28.23 3.02 -11.52
N ARG A 43 28.78 4.03 -12.23
CA ARG A 43 29.99 4.74 -11.81
C ARG A 43 29.70 5.54 -10.54
N ASN A 44 30.60 5.47 -9.56
CA ASN A 44 30.44 6.09 -8.24
C ASN A 44 29.20 5.59 -7.46
N THR A 45 28.72 4.37 -7.75
CA THR A 45 27.63 3.72 -7.01
C THR A 45 28.15 2.48 -6.27
N VAL A 46 27.33 1.89 -5.40
CA VAL A 46 27.63 0.60 -4.75
C VAL A 46 27.74 -0.57 -5.74
N LEU A 47 27.28 -0.39 -6.99
CA LEU A 47 27.36 -1.37 -8.07
C LEU A 47 28.55 -1.14 -9.00
N GLN A 48 29.43 -0.16 -8.71
CA GLN A 48 30.63 0.06 -9.53
C GLN A 48 31.47 -1.23 -9.62
N GLY A 49 31.80 -1.64 -10.84
CA GLY A 49 32.58 -2.86 -11.10
C GLY A 49 31.80 -4.16 -11.02
N VAL A 50 30.52 -4.14 -10.64
CA VAL A 50 29.63 -5.30 -10.68
C VAL A 50 29.18 -5.52 -12.13
N LYS A 51 29.37 -6.74 -12.65
CA LYS A 51 29.10 -7.06 -14.07
C LYS A 51 27.71 -7.64 -14.31
N ASP A 52 27.10 -8.22 -13.29
CA ASP A 52 25.87 -9.01 -13.37
C ASP A 52 24.89 -8.63 -12.24
N PHE A 53 24.32 -7.42 -12.32
CA PHE A 53 23.27 -6.97 -11.41
C PHE A 53 21.89 -7.03 -12.09
N ASP A 54 20.86 -7.15 -11.26
CA ASP A 54 19.47 -7.16 -11.69
C ASP A 54 18.98 -5.73 -11.90
N ALA A 55 18.12 -5.56 -12.90
CA ALA A 55 17.38 -4.32 -13.13
C ALA A 55 15.88 -4.62 -13.15
N VAL A 56 15.12 -3.90 -12.34
CA VAL A 56 13.66 -4.07 -12.21
C VAL A 56 12.97 -2.73 -12.36
N ALA A 57 11.99 -2.67 -13.24
CA ALA A 57 11.02 -1.59 -13.33
C ALA A 57 9.80 -1.92 -12.48
N TYR A 58 9.43 -1.02 -11.58
CA TYR A 58 8.18 -1.06 -10.83
C TYR A 58 7.21 -0.11 -11.49
N LEU A 59 6.21 -0.65 -12.17
CA LEU A 59 5.17 0.10 -12.87
C LEU A 59 4.10 0.45 -11.87
N LEU A 60 3.90 1.74 -11.64
CA LEU A 60 2.90 2.22 -10.70
C LEU A 60 1.55 2.25 -11.43
N GLU A 61 0.80 1.19 -11.21
CA GLU A 61 -0.55 0.96 -11.73
C GLU A 61 -1.41 0.25 -10.67
N GLY A 62 -2.67 0.66 -10.54
CA GLY A 62 -3.57 0.05 -9.56
C GLY A 62 -3.11 0.23 -8.11
N ALA A 63 -3.31 -0.80 -7.28
CA ALA A 63 -3.09 -0.74 -5.83
C ALA A 63 -1.70 -1.20 -5.36
N LEU A 64 -0.96 -1.94 -6.19
CA LEU A 64 0.41 -2.39 -5.90
C LEU A 64 1.26 -2.24 -7.16
N PRO A 65 2.53 -1.80 -7.04
CA PRO A 65 3.42 -1.71 -8.19
C PRO A 65 3.64 -3.07 -8.85
N LEU A 66 3.55 -3.12 -10.18
CA LEU A 66 3.89 -4.32 -10.96
C LEU A 66 5.40 -4.34 -11.24
N ALA A 67 6.11 -5.36 -10.76
CA ALA A 67 7.52 -5.54 -11.05
C ALA A 67 7.73 -6.17 -12.45
N LYS A 68 8.63 -5.61 -13.25
CA LYS A 68 9.08 -6.15 -14.54
C LYS A 68 10.60 -6.13 -14.60
N GLU A 69 11.20 -7.29 -14.83
CA GLU A 69 12.63 -7.42 -15.08
C GLU A 69 13.01 -6.68 -16.38
N ILE A 70 14.16 -6.01 -16.35
CA ILE A 70 14.75 -5.31 -17.49
C ILE A 70 16.00 -6.05 -17.91
N LYS A 71 15.97 -6.62 -19.12
CA LYS A 71 17.17 -7.21 -19.71
C LYS A 71 18.10 -6.11 -20.16
N LEU A 72 19.27 -6.02 -19.51
CA LEU A 72 20.30 -5.03 -19.82
C LEU A 72 21.30 -5.55 -20.86
N LYS A 73 21.74 -4.67 -21.75
CA LYS A 73 22.88 -4.88 -22.64
C LYS A 73 23.96 -3.86 -22.30
N GLN A 74 25.20 -4.34 -22.14
CA GLN A 74 26.32 -3.48 -21.79
C GLN A 74 27.13 -3.09 -23.04
N GLU A 75 27.33 -1.79 -23.25
CA GLU A 75 28.20 -1.24 -24.29
C GLU A 75 29.02 -0.09 -23.69
N GLY A 76 30.35 -0.19 -23.71
CA GLY A 76 31.23 0.89 -23.23
C GLY A 76 31.04 1.30 -21.76
N GLY A 77 30.59 0.38 -20.90
CA GLY A 77 30.29 0.65 -19.49
C GLY A 77 28.90 1.22 -19.20
N ILE A 78 28.09 1.43 -20.24
CA ILE A 78 26.68 1.82 -20.14
C ILE A 78 25.82 0.57 -20.28
N PHE A 79 24.86 0.42 -19.37
CA PHE A 79 23.84 -0.62 -19.42
C PHE A 79 22.55 -0.04 -19.97
N ARG A 80 22.12 -0.52 -21.15
CA ARG A 80 20.89 -0.08 -21.80
C ARG A 80 19.82 -1.17 -21.70
N GLY A 81 18.61 -0.78 -21.35
CA GLY A 81 17.48 -1.69 -21.22
C GLY A 81 16.17 -1.06 -21.67
N THR A 82 15.15 -1.90 -21.86
CA THR A 82 13.81 -1.44 -22.23
C THR A 82 12.73 -2.11 -21.40
N VAL A 83 11.67 -1.37 -21.08
CA VAL A 83 10.47 -1.90 -20.41
C VAL A 83 9.21 -1.39 -21.09
N LYS A 84 8.24 -2.29 -21.34
CA LYS A 84 6.91 -1.94 -21.85
C LYS A 84 6.00 -1.55 -20.69
N THR A 85 5.45 -0.34 -20.72
CA THR A 85 4.39 0.09 -19.78
C THR A 85 3.01 -0.33 -20.27
N ASN A 86 2.02 -0.25 -19.38
CA ASN A 86 0.62 -0.49 -19.69
C ASN A 86 -0.13 0.87 -19.78
N ASP A 87 -1.34 0.88 -20.32
CA ASP A 87 -2.16 2.09 -20.45
C ASP A 87 -2.54 2.70 -19.09
N THR A 88 -2.52 1.87 -18.04
CA THR A 88 -2.79 2.23 -16.64
C THR A 88 -1.56 2.72 -15.89
N THR A 89 -0.36 2.58 -16.44
CA THR A 89 0.88 3.04 -15.79
C THR A 89 0.90 4.57 -15.71
N ARG A 90 1.28 5.11 -14.55
CA ARG A 90 1.34 6.56 -14.28
C ARG A 90 2.73 7.05 -13.93
N ALA A 91 3.53 6.18 -13.34
CA ALA A 91 4.95 6.37 -13.10
C ALA A 91 5.69 5.03 -13.16
N VAL A 92 7.01 5.07 -13.31
CA VAL A 92 7.88 3.89 -13.20
C VAL A 92 9.05 4.22 -12.30
N PHE A 93 9.31 3.37 -11.31
CA PHE A 93 10.56 3.37 -10.54
C PHE A 93 11.49 2.29 -11.09
N PHE A 94 12.79 2.54 -11.04
CA PHE A 94 13.83 1.62 -11.49
C PHE A 94 14.73 1.28 -10.30
N SER A 95 15.02 0.00 -10.15
CA SER A 95 15.92 -0.51 -9.12
C SER A 95 17.03 -1.32 -9.76
N PHE A 96 18.25 -1.09 -9.29
CA PHE A 96 19.44 -1.83 -9.67
C PHE A 96 20.03 -2.47 -8.42
N SER A 97 20.21 -3.79 -8.44
CA SER A 97 20.70 -4.49 -7.25
C SER A 97 21.44 -5.78 -7.57
N LYS A 98 22.31 -6.19 -6.66
CA LYS A 98 22.95 -7.50 -6.63
C LYS A 98 23.07 -7.94 -5.18
N GLU A 99 22.39 -9.03 -4.83
CA GLU A 99 22.32 -9.51 -3.45
C GLU A 99 21.86 -8.36 -2.52
N GLU A 100 22.64 -8.06 -1.47
CA GLU A 100 22.37 -6.99 -0.52
C GLU A 100 22.76 -5.58 -1.01
N LYS A 101 23.47 -5.48 -2.15
CA LYS A 101 23.87 -4.18 -2.71
C LYS A 101 22.74 -3.65 -3.57
N ARG A 102 22.27 -2.45 -3.24
CA ARG A 102 21.25 -1.75 -4.03
C ARG A 102 21.68 -0.31 -4.26
N ASP A 103 21.76 0.07 -5.52
CA ASP A 103 21.90 1.48 -5.86
C ASP A 103 20.53 2.15 -5.79
N ASN A 104 20.37 3.01 -4.80
CA ASN A 104 19.12 3.69 -4.51
C ASN A 104 19.20 5.20 -4.79
N ASN A 105 20.26 5.66 -5.48
CA ASN A 105 20.49 7.07 -5.79
C ASN A 105 20.49 7.98 -4.55
N ASN A 106 21.18 7.58 -3.48
CA ASN A 106 21.20 8.31 -2.21
C ASN A 106 19.80 8.54 -1.63
N ASP A 107 18.95 7.51 -1.65
CA ASP A 107 17.54 7.55 -1.25
C ASP A 107 16.59 8.38 -2.15
N GLU A 108 17.06 9.04 -3.21
CA GLU A 108 16.20 9.77 -4.16
C GLU A 108 15.52 8.84 -5.19
N GLY A 109 16.07 7.65 -5.39
CA GLY A 109 15.61 6.67 -6.36
C GLY A 109 15.82 7.09 -7.82
N TYR A 110 15.44 6.20 -8.73
CA TYR A 110 15.40 6.42 -10.17
C TYR A 110 13.98 6.24 -10.65
N TYR A 111 13.38 7.25 -11.27
CA TYR A 111 12.00 7.16 -11.71
C TYR A 111 11.69 8.07 -12.90
N THR A 112 10.56 7.82 -13.54
CA THR A 112 9.97 8.71 -14.53
C THR A 112 8.45 8.73 -14.42
N MET A 113 7.87 9.89 -14.71
CA MET A 113 6.43 10.04 -14.89
C MET A 113 6.02 9.66 -16.30
N LEU A 114 4.74 9.37 -16.48
CA LEU A 114 4.15 9.19 -17.80
C LEU A 114 3.44 10.49 -18.19
N TYR A 115 3.46 10.80 -19.49
CA TYR A 115 3.03 12.07 -20.04
C TYR A 115 1.93 11.90 -21.08
N ASP A 116 1.16 12.95 -21.31
CA ASP A 116 0.23 13.03 -22.41
C ASP A 116 0.92 13.44 -23.71
N LYS A 117 0.16 13.48 -24.81
CA LYS A 117 0.68 13.88 -26.13
C LYS A 117 1.14 15.34 -26.19
N LYS A 118 0.76 16.18 -25.22
CA LYS A 118 1.17 17.59 -25.11
C LYS A 118 2.43 17.75 -24.24
N GLY A 119 2.95 16.66 -23.67
CA GLY A 119 4.11 16.66 -22.81
C GLY A 119 3.82 17.04 -21.35
N ALA A 120 2.54 17.11 -20.95
CA ALA A 120 2.16 17.30 -19.55
C ALA A 120 2.06 15.95 -18.83
N PRO A 121 2.39 15.85 -17.52
CA PRO A 121 2.17 14.61 -16.76
C PRO A 121 0.70 14.18 -16.85
N VAL A 122 0.45 12.88 -17.06
CA VAL A 122 -0.93 12.37 -17.07
C VAL A 122 -1.55 12.44 -15.68
N LEU A 123 -2.88 12.52 -15.61
CA LEU A 123 -3.63 12.50 -14.34
C LEU A 123 -3.26 11.27 -13.50
N GLY A 124 -2.71 11.51 -12.31
CA GLY A 124 -2.21 10.53 -11.34
C GLY A 124 -0.69 10.31 -11.38
N ALA A 125 0.04 10.93 -12.31
CA ALA A 125 1.48 10.72 -12.46
C ALA A 125 2.29 11.24 -11.27
N ASN A 126 2.05 12.49 -10.84
CA ASN A 126 2.78 13.04 -9.70
C ASN A 126 2.37 12.30 -8.41
N GLN A 127 1.08 12.04 -8.23
CA GLN A 127 0.56 11.28 -7.09
C GLN A 127 1.15 9.86 -7.00
N SER A 128 1.38 9.20 -8.15
CA SER A 128 2.07 7.92 -8.20
C SER A 128 3.51 8.04 -7.71
N ILE A 129 4.26 9.06 -8.14
CA ILE A 129 5.60 9.31 -7.60
C ILE A 129 5.55 9.55 -6.09
N ALA A 130 4.61 10.36 -5.61
CA ALA A 130 4.42 10.62 -4.19
C ALA A 130 4.19 9.32 -3.41
N GLN A 131 3.36 8.40 -3.90
CA GLN A 131 3.17 7.07 -3.29
C GLN A 131 4.44 6.21 -3.35
N GLY A 132 5.18 6.27 -4.46
CA GLY A 132 6.45 5.58 -4.60
C GLY A 132 7.47 6.01 -3.54
N LEU A 133 7.56 7.31 -3.26
CA LEU A 133 8.49 7.88 -2.28
C LEU A 133 8.03 7.76 -0.82
N SER A 134 6.73 7.53 -0.57
CA SER A 134 6.17 7.50 0.79
C SER A 134 5.75 6.11 1.26
N ASN A 135 5.09 5.32 0.41
CA ASN A 135 4.47 4.05 0.81
C ASN A 135 5.25 2.83 0.32
N TYR A 136 5.83 2.92 -0.89
CA TYR A 136 6.44 1.78 -1.56
C TYR A 136 7.96 1.83 -1.62
N GLY A 137 8.59 2.93 -1.21
CA GLY A 137 10.03 3.16 -1.31
C GLY A 137 10.86 1.99 -0.77
N GLY A 138 10.41 1.38 0.34
CA GLY A 138 11.08 0.22 0.94
C GLY A 138 11.22 -0.98 0.00
N ILE A 139 10.27 -1.22 -0.92
CA ILE A 139 10.31 -2.32 -1.89
C ILE A 139 11.59 -2.24 -2.74
N TRP A 140 11.95 -1.03 -3.17
CA TRP A 140 13.15 -0.74 -3.98
C TRP A 140 14.20 0.08 -3.20
N GLY A 141 14.22 -0.05 -1.87
CA GLY A 141 15.32 0.36 -1.01
C GLY A 141 15.47 1.87 -0.79
N LEU A 142 14.38 2.62 -0.89
CA LEU A 142 14.34 4.03 -0.51
C LEU A 142 13.85 4.17 0.92
N LYS A 143 14.43 5.13 1.64
CA LYS A 143 13.78 5.70 2.82
C LYS A 143 12.58 6.56 2.41
N VAL A 144 11.64 6.72 3.34
CA VAL A 144 10.49 7.60 3.15
C VAL A 144 10.98 9.04 2.97
N ASN A 145 10.65 9.65 1.83
CA ASN A 145 10.91 11.07 1.57
C ASN A 145 9.58 11.84 1.55
N ALA A 146 9.10 12.17 2.76
CA ALA A 146 7.79 12.83 2.93
C ALA A 146 7.74 14.23 2.31
N GLN A 147 8.84 14.96 2.30
CA GLN A 147 8.88 16.32 1.75
C GLN A 147 8.75 16.30 0.23
N THR A 148 9.56 15.48 -0.45
CA THR A 148 9.47 15.34 -1.92
C THR A 148 8.12 14.75 -2.33
N ALA A 149 7.60 13.76 -1.59
CA ALA A 149 6.27 13.23 -1.83
C ALA A 149 5.16 14.29 -1.68
N ALA A 150 5.28 15.19 -0.70
CA ALA A 150 4.33 16.29 -0.51
C ALA A 150 4.34 17.25 -1.72
N SER A 151 5.51 17.63 -2.23
CA SER A 151 5.60 18.51 -3.41
C SER A 151 4.98 17.89 -4.67
N PHE A 152 5.13 16.57 -4.87
CA PHE A 152 4.44 15.89 -5.96
C PHE A 152 2.91 15.86 -5.75
N ASN A 153 2.43 15.64 -4.52
CA ASN A 153 1.01 15.72 -4.23
C ASN A 153 0.44 17.12 -4.44
N GLU A 154 1.16 18.18 -4.05
CA GLU A 154 0.78 19.57 -4.31
C GLU A 154 0.63 19.84 -5.81
N ALA A 155 1.58 19.36 -6.62
CA ALA A 155 1.52 19.49 -8.07
C ALA A 155 0.32 18.72 -8.68
N GLU A 156 0.02 17.51 -8.20
CA GLU A 156 -1.15 16.76 -8.65
C GLU A 156 -2.46 17.47 -8.28
N PHE A 157 -2.60 17.82 -7.00
CA PHE A 157 -3.86 18.31 -6.46
C PHE A 157 -4.12 19.79 -6.71
N ALA A 158 -3.20 20.49 -7.39
CA ALA A 158 -3.52 21.75 -8.06
C ALA A 158 -4.61 21.58 -9.14
N ASN A 159 -4.79 20.36 -9.68
CA ASN A 159 -5.85 20.02 -10.62
C ASN A 159 -7.13 19.58 -9.90
N PRO A 160 -8.28 20.28 -10.05
CA PRO A 160 -9.55 19.89 -9.43
C PRO A 160 -10.03 18.49 -9.82
N ALA A 161 -9.79 18.06 -11.06
CA ALA A 161 -10.14 16.71 -11.51
C ALA A 161 -9.34 15.63 -10.77
N ALA A 162 -8.09 15.94 -10.39
CA ALA A 162 -7.26 15.03 -9.59
C ALA A 162 -7.78 14.92 -8.16
N LYS A 163 -8.14 16.05 -7.53
CA LYS A 163 -8.76 16.06 -6.19
C LYS A 163 -10.01 15.19 -6.14
N GLN A 164 -10.87 15.27 -7.16
CA GLN A 164 -12.09 14.47 -7.22
C GLN A 164 -11.78 12.98 -7.47
N LYS A 165 -10.93 12.69 -8.44
CA LYS A 165 -10.62 11.31 -8.84
C LYS A 165 -9.87 10.54 -7.76
N PHE A 166 -8.95 11.21 -7.07
CA PHE A 166 -8.07 10.64 -6.04
C PHE A 166 -8.37 11.27 -4.67
N TYR A 167 -9.66 11.37 -4.35
CA TYR A 167 -10.12 12.09 -3.15
C TYR A 167 -9.52 11.52 -1.85
N ARG A 168 -9.29 10.21 -1.79
CA ARG A 168 -8.69 9.57 -0.60
C ARG A 168 -7.26 10.00 -0.42
N GLU A 169 -6.48 9.95 -1.50
CA GLU A 169 -5.08 10.38 -1.53
C GLU A 169 -4.97 11.87 -1.20
N TYR A 170 -5.87 12.69 -1.74
CA TYR A 170 -5.94 14.12 -1.45
C TYR A 170 -6.23 14.39 0.03
N PHE A 171 -7.25 13.74 0.60
CA PHE A 171 -7.60 13.90 2.01
C PHE A 171 -6.52 13.34 2.95
N THR A 172 -5.85 12.26 2.56
CA THR A 172 -4.68 11.73 3.28
C THR A 172 -3.54 12.73 3.25
N PHE A 173 -3.23 13.32 2.11
CA PHE A 173 -2.20 14.36 1.97
C PHE A 173 -2.47 15.53 2.92
N LEU A 174 -3.67 16.12 2.87
CA LEU A 174 -4.04 17.21 3.77
C LEU A 174 -4.02 16.77 5.24
N GLY A 175 -4.53 15.58 5.53
CA GLY A 175 -4.60 15.03 6.88
C GLY A 175 -3.25 14.67 7.48
N GLN A 176 -2.24 14.35 6.68
CA GLN A 176 -0.88 14.05 7.15
C GLN A 176 -0.01 15.31 7.26
N SER A 177 -0.41 16.42 6.64
CA SER A 177 0.32 17.67 6.72
C SER A 177 0.44 18.16 8.18
N LYS A 178 1.58 18.77 8.49
CA LYS A 178 1.83 19.44 9.77
C LYS A 178 1.30 20.88 9.77
N GLU A 179 0.93 21.40 8.60
CA GLU A 179 0.41 22.75 8.44
C GLU A 179 -1.07 22.82 8.84
N GLU A 180 -1.40 23.72 9.76
CA GLU A 180 -2.78 23.87 10.24
C GLU A 180 -3.74 24.29 9.12
N ALA A 181 -3.25 25.10 8.16
CA ALA A 181 -4.03 25.49 6.99
C ALA A 181 -4.52 24.29 6.16
N ASN A 182 -3.72 23.22 6.08
CA ASN A 182 -4.12 21.99 5.38
C ASN A 182 -5.15 21.18 6.17
N LYS A 183 -5.13 21.26 7.51
CA LYS A 183 -6.15 20.63 8.37
C LYS A 183 -7.50 21.32 8.25
N GLU A 184 -7.50 22.64 8.25
CA GLU A 184 -8.72 23.42 8.00
C GLU A 184 -9.24 23.21 6.57
N LEU A 185 -8.34 23.12 5.58
CA LEU A 185 -8.72 22.75 4.22
C LEU A 185 -9.36 21.36 4.18
N LEU A 186 -8.76 20.35 4.83
CA LEU A 186 -9.35 19.00 4.92
C LEU A 186 -10.76 19.06 5.51
N LYS A 187 -10.95 19.77 6.62
CA LYS A 187 -12.27 19.92 7.26
C LYS A 187 -13.31 20.49 6.30
N SER A 188 -12.95 21.52 5.54
CA SER A 188 -13.84 22.14 4.55
C SER A 188 -14.14 21.21 3.37
N GLU A 189 -13.13 20.51 2.85
CA GLU A 189 -13.25 19.56 1.73
C GLU A 189 -14.11 18.35 2.12
N LEU A 190 -13.95 17.79 3.33
CA LEU A 190 -14.81 16.72 3.84
C LEU A 190 -16.27 17.18 3.98
N ALA A 191 -16.49 18.40 4.47
CA ALA A 191 -17.84 18.96 4.61
C ALA A 191 -18.51 19.16 3.24
N ALA A 192 -17.77 19.68 2.25
CA ALA A 192 -18.24 19.82 0.88
C ALA A 192 -18.51 18.46 0.23
N PHE A 193 -17.62 17.48 0.45
CA PHE A 193 -17.77 16.12 -0.07
C PHE A 193 -19.07 15.47 0.42
N LEU A 194 -19.46 15.69 1.67
CA LEU A 194 -20.73 15.19 2.24
C LEU A 194 -22.00 15.80 1.62
N GLN A 195 -21.90 16.95 0.94
CA GLN A 195 -23.05 17.57 0.25
C GLN A 195 -23.39 16.88 -1.08
N ARG A 196 -22.52 15.99 -1.56
CA ARG A 196 -22.80 15.19 -2.75
C ARG A 196 -24.01 14.28 -2.53
N LYS A 197 -24.92 14.28 -3.51
CA LYS A 197 -26.13 13.44 -3.51
C LYS A 197 -25.85 12.00 -3.94
N ASP A 198 -24.78 11.80 -4.69
CA ASP A 198 -24.36 10.54 -5.30
C ASP A 198 -23.33 9.76 -4.46
N LEU A 199 -23.11 10.15 -3.19
CA LEU A 199 -22.17 9.46 -2.32
C LEU A 199 -22.56 8.00 -2.13
N THR A 200 -21.59 7.12 -2.29
CA THR A 200 -21.70 5.71 -1.91
C THR A 200 -21.48 5.52 -0.41
N GLU A 201 -21.95 4.40 0.15
CA GLU A 201 -21.70 4.04 1.56
C GLU A 201 -20.19 3.95 1.86
N THR A 202 -19.40 3.46 0.90
CA THR A 202 -17.94 3.34 1.04
C THR A 202 -17.28 4.73 1.09
N GLU A 203 -17.74 5.68 0.30
CA GLU A 203 -17.28 7.07 0.34
C GLU A 203 -17.61 7.71 1.69
N MET A 204 -18.85 7.58 2.18
CA MET A 204 -19.26 8.09 3.50
C MET A 204 -18.44 7.46 4.64
N SER A 205 -18.22 6.14 4.59
CA SER A 205 -17.37 5.44 5.55
C SER A 205 -15.92 5.92 5.52
N SER A 206 -15.40 6.25 4.33
CA SER A 206 -14.05 6.81 4.20
C SER A 206 -13.99 8.20 4.81
N THR A 207 -14.96 9.07 4.50
CA THR A 207 -15.10 10.43 5.06
C THR A 207 -15.19 10.42 6.58
N ARG A 208 -15.99 9.50 7.16
CA ARG A 208 -16.04 9.24 8.61
C ARG A 208 -14.64 8.99 9.17
N GLY A 209 -13.89 8.08 8.52
CA GLY A 209 -12.53 7.74 8.91
C GLY A 209 -11.57 8.93 8.88
N PHE A 210 -11.71 9.85 7.92
CA PHE A 210 -10.89 11.06 7.86
C PHE A 210 -11.16 12.04 9.01
N TYR A 211 -12.42 12.28 9.35
CA TYR A 211 -12.80 13.09 10.52
C TYR A 211 -12.19 12.52 11.81
N GLU A 212 -12.36 11.22 12.04
CA GLU A 212 -11.88 10.55 13.25
C GLU A 212 -10.34 10.51 13.30
N ARG A 213 -9.69 10.11 12.21
CA ARG A 213 -8.24 9.86 12.19
C ARG A 213 -7.43 11.15 12.25
N TYR A 214 -7.76 12.13 11.41
CA TYR A 214 -6.89 13.27 11.14
C TYR A 214 -7.35 14.58 11.79
N LEU A 215 -8.66 14.74 12.00
CA LEU A 215 -9.25 15.91 12.65
C LEU A 215 -9.61 15.65 14.11
N LYS A 216 -9.61 14.39 14.55
CA LYS A 216 -10.03 13.96 15.91
C LYS A 216 -11.46 14.41 16.24
N ASP A 217 -12.30 14.60 15.21
CA ASP A 217 -13.66 15.10 15.33
C ASP A 217 -14.64 13.93 15.40
N LYS A 218 -14.86 13.43 16.61
CA LYS A 218 -15.76 12.29 16.86
C LYS A 218 -17.21 12.65 16.56
N ASP A 219 -17.64 13.87 16.87
CA ASP A 219 -19.02 14.30 16.67
C ASP A 219 -19.37 14.31 15.17
N LYS A 220 -18.48 14.83 14.31
CA LYS A 220 -18.67 14.74 12.85
C LYS A 220 -18.59 13.31 12.35
N SER A 221 -17.67 12.50 12.86
CA SER A 221 -17.59 11.08 12.51
C SER A 221 -18.90 10.34 12.81
N ASP A 222 -19.47 10.54 14.00
CA ASP A 222 -20.71 9.91 14.42
C ASP A 222 -21.92 10.45 13.63
N ALA A 223 -21.96 11.75 13.33
CA ALA A 223 -22.99 12.34 12.47
C ALA A 223 -22.97 11.75 11.04
N VAL A 224 -21.78 11.53 10.48
CA VAL A 224 -21.64 10.85 9.16
C VAL A 224 -22.14 9.42 9.24
N LEU A 225 -21.87 8.69 10.33
CA LEU A 225 -22.38 7.34 10.52
C LEU A 225 -23.92 7.32 10.56
N VAL A 226 -24.55 8.23 11.31
CA VAL A 226 -26.02 8.34 11.37
C VAL A 226 -26.59 8.57 9.97
N SER A 227 -26.07 9.57 9.26
CA SER A 227 -26.53 9.85 7.89
C SER A 227 -26.28 8.70 6.92
N SER A 228 -25.18 7.96 7.09
CA SER A 228 -24.88 6.76 6.29
C SER A 228 -25.91 5.66 6.56
N LYS A 229 -26.31 5.42 7.81
CA LYS A 229 -27.34 4.43 8.16
C LYS A 229 -28.71 4.79 7.60
N GLU A 230 -29.06 6.08 7.58
CA GLU A 230 -30.30 6.59 6.99
C GLU A 230 -30.33 6.43 5.47
N ARG A 231 -29.22 6.74 4.77
CA ARG A 231 -29.12 6.63 3.32
C ARG A 231 -28.99 5.18 2.83
N PHE A 232 -28.35 4.33 3.63
CA PHE A 232 -28.09 2.93 3.32
C PHE A 232 -28.69 2.02 4.39
N PRO A 233 -30.02 1.95 4.55
CA PRO A 233 -30.65 1.20 5.64
C PRO A 233 -30.37 -0.31 5.60
N ASN A 234 -29.95 -0.84 4.44
CA ASN A 234 -29.50 -2.23 4.27
C ASN A 234 -28.02 -2.31 3.84
N GLY A 235 -27.24 -1.29 4.21
CA GLY A 235 -25.83 -1.17 3.84
C GLY A 235 -24.92 -2.18 4.55
N ARG A 236 -23.66 -2.14 4.14
CA ARG A 236 -22.56 -2.92 4.71
C ARG A 236 -22.42 -2.73 6.23
N TRP A 237 -22.79 -1.57 6.77
CA TRP A 237 -22.73 -1.33 8.22
C TRP A 237 -23.51 -2.38 9.04
N LYS A 238 -24.60 -2.95 8.51
CA LYS A 238 -25.34 -4.03 9.20
C LYS A 238 -24.50 -5.28 9.34
N ARG A 239 -23.76 -5.63 8.28
CA ARG A 239 -22.83 -6.75 8.27
C ARG A 239 -21.70 -6.50 9.27
N ASP A 240 -21.11 -5.30 9.24
CA ASP A 240 -20.01 -4.93 10.14
C ASP A 240 -20.47 -4.93 11.62
N GLU A 241 -21.68 -4.46 11.91
CA GLU A 241 -22.28 -4.47 13.26
C GLU A 241 -22.57 -5.91 13.74
N ALA A 242 -23.16 -6.75 12.88
CA ALA A 242 -23.39 -8.16 13.19
C ALA A 242 -22.07 -8.93 13.43
N GLN A 243 -21.04 -8.65 12.62
CA GLN A 243 -19.70 -9.18 12.83
C GLN A 243 -19.13 -8.72 14.18
N GLN A 244 -19.22 -7.44 14.52
CA GLN A 244 -18.76 -6.93 15.81
C GLN A 244 -19.50 -7.57 16.99
N ASN A 245 -20.81 -7.74 16.88
CA ASN A 245 -21.63 -8.37 17.92
C ASN A 245 -21.23 -9.83 18.15
N PHE A 246 -20.95 -10.60 17.08
CA PHE A 246 -20.41 -11.95 17.19
C PHE A 246 -19.10 -11.98 18.01
N PHE A 247 -18.17 -11.05 17.75
CA PHE A 247 -16.89 -11.02 18.48
C PHE A 247 -17.05 -10.58 19.94
N LYS A 248 -18.05 -9.73 20.24
CA LYS A 248 -18.40 -9.30 21.61
C LYS A 248 -19.18 -10.34 22.42
N ALA A 249 -19.86 -11.30 21.77
CA ALA A 249 -20.61 -12.34 22.46
C ALA A 249 -19.71 -13.10 23.45
N ALA A 250 -20.20 -13.32 24.67
CA ALA A 250 -19.40 -13.80 25.79
C ALA A 250 -19.39 -15.34 25.87
N THR A 251 -20.51 -15.97 25.55
CA THR A 251 -20.66 -17.43 25.64
C THR A 251 -20.55 -18.09 24.26
N PRO A 252 -20.11 -19.36 24.19
CA PRO A 252 -20.13 -20.11 22.94
C PRO A 252 -21.54 -20.19 22.34
N GLU A 253 -22.58 -20.32 23.16
CA GLU A 253 -23.98 -20.37 22.71
C GLU A 253 -24.41 -19.06 22.01
N GLU A 254 -24.06 -17.91 22.57
CA GLU A 254 -24.31 -16.60 21.96
C GLU A 254 -23.52 -16.41 20.66
N LYS A 255 -22.27 -16.91 20.61
CA LYS A 255 -21.45 -16.88 19.39
C LYS A 255 -22.07 -17.74 18.29
N VAL A 256 -22.53 -18.95 18.60
CA VAL A 256 -23.22 -19.84 17.65
C VAL A 256 -24.48 -19.18 17.09
N LYS A 257 -25.30 -18.59 17.96
CA LYS A 257 -26.50 -17.85 17.55
C LYS A 257 -26.15 -16.70 16.62
N SER A 258 -25.20 -15.84 17.01
CA SER A 258 -24.78 -14.68 16.23
C SER A 258 -24.15 -15.08 14.89
N TYR A 259 -23.37 -16.16 14.85
CA TYR A 259 -22.82 -16.70 13.61
C TYR A 259 -23.92 -17.21 12.68
N THR A 260 -24.88 -17.95 13.21
CA THR A 260 -26.02 -18.48 12.43
C THR A 260 -26.85 -17.34 11.83
N GLU A 261 -27.15 -16.31 12.61
CA GLU A 261 -27.83 -15.11 12.13
C GLU A 261 -27.00 -14.37 11.07
N PHE A 262 -25.69 -14.25 11.27
CA PHE A 262 -24.78 -13.62 10.30
C PHE A 262 -24.77 -14.37 8.96
N VAL A 263 -24.61 -15.69 8.97
CA VAL A 263 -24.55 -16.47 7.73
C VAL A 263 -25.88 -16.48 6.98
N THR A 264 -26.99 -16.46 7.73
CA THR A 264 -28.35 -16.42 7.17
C THR A 264 -28.64 -15.07 6.52
N ASN A 265 -28.29 -13.97 7.19
CA ASN A 265 -28.68 -12.63 6.77
C ASN A 265 -27.74 -11.98 5.73
N PHE A 266 -26.49 -12.43 5.64
CA PHE A 266 -25.46 -11.79 4.79
C PHE A 266 -24.85 -12.71 3.74
N GLY A 267 -25.38 -13.92 3.57
CA GLY A 267 -25.06 -14.79 2.43
C GLY A 267 -25.70 -14.31 1.12
N PRO A 268 -25.29 -14.86 -0.04
CA PRO A 268 -24.24 -15.87 -0.21
C PRO A 268 -22.83 -15.27 -0.07
N PHE A 269 -21.90 -16.07 0.43
CA PHE A 269 -20.50 -15.66 0.64
C PHE A 269 -19.61 -16.03 -0.54
N THR A 270 -18.55 -15.24 -0.73
CA THR A 270 -17.52 -15.47 -1.75
C THR A 270 -16.24 -16.02 -1.12
N LYS A 271 -15.27 -16.41 -1.96
CA LYS A 271 -13.93 -16.82 -1.49
C LYS A 271 -13.21 -15.73 -0.68
N ALA A 272 -13.53 -14.45 -0.92
CA ALA A 272 -12.96 -13.35 -0.13
C ALA A 272 -13.46 -13.34 1.33
N ASP A 273 -14.59 -13.99 1.60
CA ASP A 273 -15.21 -14.06 2.92
C ASP A 273 -14.77 -15.28 3.74
N ASP A 274 -14.15 -16.28 3.10
CA ASP A 274 -13.74 -17.54 3.77
C ASP A 274 -12.85 -17.26 5.00
N ALA A 275 -11.92 -16.30 4.90
CA ALA A 275 -11.04 -15.95 6.02
C ALA A 275 -11.81 -15.40 7.23
N LEU A 276 -12.88 -14.62 6.99
CA LEU A 276 -13.75 -14.11 8.06
C LEU A 276 -14.56 -15.26 8.67
N LEU A 277 -15.19 -16.10 7.84
CA LEU A 277 -16.03 -17.20 8.31
C LEU A 277 -15.22 -18.23 9.11
N ASP A 278 -14.01 -18.57 8.64
CA ASP A 278 -13.07 -19.44 9.34
C ASP A 278 -12.66 -18.85 10.70
N ASN A 279 -12.43 -17.53 10.77
CA ASN A 279 -12.10 -16.85 12.03
C ASN A 279 -13.26 -16.91 13.03
N MET A 280 -14.50 -16.73 12.56
CA MET A 280 -15.68 -16.86 13.41
C MET A 280 -15.85 -18.29 13.93
N LEU A 281 -15.72 -19.30 13.06
CA LEU A 281 -15.77 -20.71 13.46
C LEU A 281 -14.68 -21.08 14.47
N ALA A 282 -13.44 -20.61 14.26
CA ALA A 282 -12.35 -20.80 15.20
C ALA A 282 -12.63 -20.13 16.56
N ASN A 283 -13.28 -18.98 16.59
CA ASN A 283 -13.71 -18.30 17.82
C ASN A 283 -14.78 -19.11 18.58
N ILE A 284 -15.75 -19.68 17.88
CA ILE A 284 -16.74 -20.58 18.49
C ILE A 284 -16.03 -21.79 19.10
N ALA A 285 -15.16 -22.44 18.32
CA ALA A 285 -14.42 -23.61 18.79
C ALA A 285 -13.58 -23.29 20.04
N SER A 286 -12.83 -22.19 20.03
CA SER A 286 -12.03 -21.73 21.16
C SER A 286 -12.87 -21.46 22.42
N ALA A 287 -14.07 -20.90 22.25
CA ALA A 287 -14.99 -20.65 23.37
C ALA A 287 -15.51 -21.96 23.99
N TYR A 288 -15.82 -22.97 23.18
CA TYR A 288 -16.18 -24.30 23.67
C TYR A 288 -14.98 -25.02 24.33
N THR A 289 -13.79 -24.97 23.72
CA THR A 289 -12.55 -25.51 24.30
C THR A 289 -12.26 -24.91 25.66
N SER A 290 -12.43 -23.59 25.82
CA SER A 290 -12.19 -22.90 27.09
C SER A 290 -13.17 -23.31 28.20
N LYS A 291 -14.35 -23.80 27.84
CA LYS A 291 -15.33 -24.40 28.78
C LYS A 291 -15.15 -25.91 28.96
N GLY A 292 -14.14 -26.53 28.34
CA GLY A 292 -13.91 -27.98 28.37
C GLY A 292 -14.86 -28.79 27.50
N ASN A 293 -15.66 -28.16 26.63
CA ASN A 293 -16.60 -28.84 25.76
C ASN A 293 -15.96 -29.15 24.39
N TYR A 294 -15.04 -30.10 24.39
CA TYR A 294 -14.19 -30.36 23.23
C TYR A 294 -14.90 -31.03 22.05
N GLU A 295 -15.93 -31.83 22.31
CA GLU A 295 -16.74 -32.44 21.24
C GLU A 295 -17.47 -31.37 20.42
N GLU A 296 -18.08 -30.38 21.09
CA GLU A 296 -18.66 -29.23 20.38
C GLU A 296 -17.59 -28.41 19.66
N ALA A 297 -16.42 -28.20 20.28
CA ALA A 297 -15.33 -27.48 19.62
C ALA A 297 -14.91 -28.14 18.29
N LYS A 298 -14.77 -29.49 18.27
CA LYS A 298 -14.44 -30.25 17.05
C LYS A 298 -15.45 -29.99 15.92
N LYS A 299 -16.76 -29.95 16.20
CA LYS A 299 -17.79 -29.71 15.17
C LYS A 299 -17.58 -28.40 14.41
N TYR A 300 -17.13 -27.34 15.07
CA TYR A 300 -16.87 -26.06 14.42
C TYR A 300 -15.50 -26.02 13.75
N ILE A 301 -14.49 -26.69 14.31
CA ILE A 301 -13.16 -26.82 13.66
C ILE A 301 -13.29 -27.55 12.31
N TYR A 302 -14.14 -28.57 12.21
CA TYR A 302 -14.33 -29.30 10.97
C TYR A 302 -15.01 -28.50 9.85
N GLN A 303 -15.72 -27.41 10.18
CA GLN A 303 -16.34 -26.52 9.21
C GLN A 303 -15.36 -25.47 8.66
N ILE A 304 -14.18 -25.29 9.29
CA ILE A 304 -13.14 -24.37 8.82
C ILE A 304 -12.56 -24.90 7.50
N LYS A 305 -12.60 -24.09 6.45
CA LYS A 305 -12.15 -24.47 5.11
C LYS A 305 -10.65 -24.26 4.92
N GLY A 306 -10.10 -23.17 5.46
CA GLY A 306 -8.69 -22.81 5.33
C GLY A 306 -7.79 -23.71 6.17
N ASN A 307 -6.87 -24.43 5.53
CA ASN A 307 -5.93 -25.34 6.20
C ASN A 307 -5.13 -24.64 7.32
N ALA A 308 -4.66 -23.41 7.08
CA ALA A 308 -3.91 -22.65 8.08
C ALA A 308 -4.76 -22.31 9.32
N SER A 309 -5.98 -21.79 9.11
CA SER A 309 -6.93 -21.48 10.18
C SER A 309 -7.33 -22.74 10.96
N LYS A 310 -7.57 -23.85 10.25
CA LYS A 310 -7.94 -25.14 10.84
C LYS A 310 -6.80 -25.72 11.69
N ALA A 311 -5.58 -25.71 11.17
CA ALA A 311 -4.39 -26.12 11.92
C ALA A 311 -4.19 -25.28 13.18
N GLY A 312 -4.39 -23.96 13.10
CA GLY A 312 -4.33 -23.07 14.26
C GLY A 312 -5.37 -23.40 15.33
N ALA A 313 -6.62 -23.68 14.93
CA ALA A 313 -7.68 -24.07 15.84
C ALA A 313 -7.43 -25.44 16.50
N LEU A 314 -6.95 -26.42 15.75
CA LEU A 314 -6.53 -27.73 16.26
C LEU A 314 -5.38 -27.61 17.25
N ASN A 315 -4.38 -26.76 16.96
CA ASN A 315 -3.26 -26.52 17.86
C ASN A 315 -3.72 -25.91 19.19
N ASN A 316 -4.66 -24.97 19.17
CA ASN A 316 -5.24 -24.40 20.39
C ASN A 316 -5.96 -25.48 21.23
N LEU A 317 -6.79 -26.31 20.59
CA LEU A 317 -7.46 -27.43 21.24
C LEU A 317 -6.43 -28.40 21.86
N ALA A 318 -5.42 -28.82 21.11
CA ALA A 318 -4.36 -29.72 21.59
C ALA A 318 -3.58 -29.13 22.76
N TRP A 319 -3.27 -27.83 22.73
CA TRP A 319 -2.59 -27.13 23.83
C TRP A 319 -3.41 -27.18 25.13
N LYS A 320 -4.72 -26.94 25.03
CA LYS A 320 -5.63 -27.06 26.17
C LYS A 320 -5.70 -28.49 26.70
N LEU A 321 -5.83 -29.47 25.81
CA LEU A 321 -5.85 -30.90 26.18
C LEU A 321 -4.53 -31.38 26.81
N ALA A 322 -3.40 -30.78 26.46
CA ALA A 322 -2.10 -31.04 27.09
C ALA A 322 -1.98 -30.45 28.51
N GLY A 323 -3.01 -29.76 29.01
CA GLY A 323 -2.98 -29.08 30.30
C GLY A 323 -2.20 -27.76 30.25
N GLU A 324 -2.04 -27.16 29.07
CA GLU A 324 -1.37 -25.86 28.86
C GLU A 324 0.08 -25.80 29.36
N GLY A 325 0.79 -26.90 29.27
CA GLY A 325 2.20 -26.96 29.63
C GLY A 325 2.86 -28.24 29.17
N ILE A 326 4.15 -28.16 28.84
CA ILE A 326 4.94 -29.31 28.40
C ILE A 326 5.14 -30.33 29.55
N ALA A 327 5.08 -29.87 30.80
CA ALA A 327 5.23 -30.68 32.00
C ALA A 327 3.90 -31.01 32.71
N ASN A 328 2.77 -30.51 32.19
CA ASN A 328 1.47 -30.73 32.80
C ASN A 328 0.91 -32.09 32.38
N LYS A 329 0.10 -32.69 33.26
CA LYS A 329 -0.61 -33.92 32.91
C LYS A 329 -1.69 -33.58 31.88
N PRO A 330 -1.78 -34.33 30.77
CA PRO A 330 -2.86 -34.16 29.81
C PRO A 330 -4.23 -34.32 30.48
N LEU A 331 -5.18 -33.48 30.10
CA LEU A 331 -6.56 -33.51 30.57
C LEU A 331 -7.33 -34.68 29.94
N ASP A 332 -7.10 -34.96 28.66
CA ASP A 332 -7.70 -36.10 27.95
C ASP A 332 -6.79 -36.55 26.79
N VAL A 333 -6.06 -37.65 27.01
CA VAL A 333 -5.10 -38.21 26.04
C VAL A 333 -5.81 -38.86 24.86
N LYS A 334 -6.97 -39.48 25.07
CA LYS A 334 -7.68 -40.21 24.03
C LYS A 334 -8.22 -39.24 22.99
N LEU A 335 -8.86 -38.17 23.47
CA LEU A 335 -9.38 -37.12 22.61
C LEU A 335 -8.28 -36.37 21.85
N GLY A 336 -7.08 -36.21 22.43
CA GLY A 336 -5.95 -35.58 21.74
C GLY A 336 -5.37 -36.41 20.58
N LEU A 337 -5.72 -37.69 20.47
CA LEU A 337 -5.29 -38.58 19.39
C LEU A 337 -6.28 -38.66 18.22
N GLU A 338 -7.51 -38.16 18.40
CA GLU A 338 -8.60 -38.16 17.40
C GLU A 338 -8.63 -36.88 16.56
#